data_AF-A0A933AQA5-F1
#
_entry.id   AF-A0A933AQA5-F1
#
_cell.length_a   1.000
_cell.length_b   1.000
_cell.length_c   1.000
_cell.angle_alpha   90.00
_cell.angle_beta   90.00
_cell.angle_gamma   90.00
#
_symmetry.space_group_name_H-M   'P 1'
#
loop_
_entity.id
_entity.type
_entity.pdbx_description
1 polymer ?
#
loop_
_entity_poly.entity_id
_entity_poly.type
_entity_poly.pdbx_seq_one_letter_code
_entity_poly.pdbx_strand_id
1 'polypeptide(L)'
;VALITFFAVFMVTAGGYHAPLEPHADPLVTPLHTTAPWYFLWLQGMLKLGDKVIWGVVAPGVIVGTLIVLPYVEVGPSRRYADRRVGLSAAALVVVALSMLTFMGTPWYAVSSSADQEVVAALVPQTHPGPLRTTPYDELQVGAYDAADWQSAPTPGLKNLLRQYEIELNAAEARDAMFLDGHGRMTIEQWQGNLKKITFDVTWTKPDGKPGEFTQTVYLGADSNYGD
;
A
#
# COMPACT_ATOMS: atom_id res chain seq x y z
N VAL A 1 -13.20 35.35 10.36
CA VAL A 1 -13.43 33.96 10.83
C VAL A 1 -13.04 32.94 9.75
N ALA A 2 -13.71 32.90 8.59
CA ALA A 2 -13.40 31.91 7.53
C ALA A 2 -11.92 31.88 7.07
N LEU A 3 -11.29 33.04 6.87
CA LEU A 3 -9.86 33.12 6.52
C LEU A 3 -8.94 32.55 7.62
N ILE A 4 -9.23 32.87 8.88
CA ILE A 4 -8.47 32.37 10.03
C ILE A 4 -8.63 30.85 10.14
N THR A 5 -9.86 30.35 9.99
CA THR A 5 -10.14 28.91 9.97
C THR A 5 -9.41 28.21 8.81
N PHE A 6 -9.41 28.78 7.61
CA PHE A 6 -8.69 28.24 6.46
C PHE A 6 -7.19 28.15 6.72
N PHE A 7 -6.55 29.24 7.18
CA PHE A 7 -5.12 29.25 7.46
C PHE A 7 -4.75 28.30 8.61
N ALA A 8 -5.60 28.17 9.64
CA ALA A 8 -5.39 27.22 10.71
C ALA A 8 -5.41 25.77 10.20
N VAL A 9 -6.40 25.41 9.37
CA VAL A 9 -6.48 24.07 8.76
C VAL A 9 -5.30 23.82 7.81
N PHE A 10 -4.94 24.81 6.99
CA PHE A 10 -3.81 24.70 6.07
C PHE A 10 -2.49 24.49 6.81
N MET A 11 -2.20 25.26 7.87
CA MET A 11 -0.95 25.12 8.62
C MET A 11 -0.84 23.76 9.31
N VAL A 12 -1.93 23.25 9.87
CA VAL A 12 -1.95 21.91 10.48
C VAL A 12 -1.75 20.82 9.43
N THR A 13 -2.41 20.93 8.27
CA THR A 13 -2.35 19.89 7.23
C THR A 13 -1.07 19.92 6.40
N ALA A 14 -0.54 21.10 6.06
CA ALA A 14 0.66 21.25 5.25
C ALA A 14 1.96 21.14 6.08
N GLY A 15 1.95 21.61 7.34
CA GLY A 15 3.14 21.59 8.19
C GLY A 15 3.24 20.37 9.11
N GLY A 16 2.13 19.69 9.39
CA GLY A 16 2.08 18.57 10.34
C GLY A 16 2.39 17.19 9.74
N TYR A 17 2.50 17.09 8.41
CA TYR A 17 2.71 15.82 7.71
C TYR A 17 4.03 15.82 6.94
N HIS A 18 4.94 14.94 7.34
CA HIS A 18 6.17 14.69 6.59
C HIS A 18 5.87 13.72 5.44
N ALA A 19 5.91 14.21 4.20
CA ALA A 19 5.76 13.42 2.99
C ALA A 19 7.13 13.24 2.32
N PRO A 20 7.90 12.19 2.65
CA PRO A 20 9.17 11.93 2.00
C PRO A 20 8.96 11.65 0.50
N LEU A 21 9.96 11.97 -0.31
CA LEU A 21 9.89 11.72 -1.75
C LEU A 21 9.97 10.22 -2.03
N GLU A 22 9.07 9.72 -2.87
CA GLU A 22 9.12 8.36 -3.39
C GLU A 22 10.24 8.20 -4.44
N PRO A 23 10.70 6.96 -4.70
CA PRO A 23 11.64 6.69 -5.79
C PRO A 23 11.13 7.17 -7.15
N HIS A 24 12.06 7.41 -8.09
CA HIS A 24 11.69 7.73 -9.47
C HIS A 24 10.84 6.61 -10.09
N ALA A 25 9.82 7.00 -10.87
CA ALA A 25 8.92 6.07 -11.52
C ALA A 25 9.68 5.14 -12.49
N ASP A 26 9.44 3.84 -12.34
CA ASP A 26 9.99 2.80 -13.21
C ASP A 26 8.83 2.10 -13.97
N PRO A 27 8.75 2.20 -15.30
CA PRO A 27 7.67 1.57 -16.07
C PRO A 27 7.71 0.03 -16.06
N LEU A 28 8.82 -0.58 -15.63
CA LEU A 28 8.98 -2.03 -15.54
C LEU A 28 8.53 -2.59 -14.19
N VAL A 29 8.28 -1.73 -13.19
CA VAL A 29 7.93 -2.14 -11.84
C VAL A 29 6.56 -1.59 -11.48
N THR A 30 5.60 -2.49 -11.22
CA THR A 30 4.30 -2.10 -10.65
C THR A 30 4.35 -2.35 -9.14
N PRO A 31 4.17 -1.31 -8.29
CA PRO A 31 4.13 -1.50 -6.85
C PRO A 31 3.00 -2.44 -6.42
N LEU A 32 3.30 -3.35 -5.47
CA LEU A 32 2.35 -4.34 -4.96
C LEU A 32 1.08 -3.67 -4.38
N HIS A 33 1.27 -2.55 -3.66
CA HIS A 33 0.17 -1.77 -3.09
C HIS A 33 0.06 -0.40 -3.76
N THR A 34 -0.44 -0.38 -5.01
CA THR A 34 -0.77 0.87 -5.68
C THR A 34 -2.16 1.34 -5.25
N THR A 35 -2.25 2.51 -4.61
CA THR A 35 -3.53 3.10 -4.18
C THR A 35 -3.83 4.38 -4.93
N ALA A 36 -5.11 4.59 -5.28
CA ALA A 36 -5.54 5.85 -5.84
C ALA A 36 -5.59 6.94 -4.76
N PRO A 37 -5.47 8.23 -5.12
CA PRO A 37 -5.72 9.34 -4.21
C PRO A 37 -7.09 9.20 -3.52
N TRP A 38 -7.18 9.65 -2.27
CA TRP A 38 -8.34 9.40 -1.40
C TRP A 38 -9.70 9.83 -2.01
N TYR A 39 -9.71 10.92 -2.78
CA TYR A 39 -10.91 11.45 -3.45
C TYR A 39 -11.38 10.60 -4.63
N PHE A 40 -10.58 9.62 -5.07
CA PHE A 40 -10.94 8.61 -6.07
C PHE A 40 -11.22 7.23 -5.46
N LEU A 41 -11.14 7.05 -4.14
CA LEU A 41 -11.38 5.74 -3.53
C LEU A 41 -12.80 5.23 -3.78
N TRP A 42 -13.82 6.10 -3.77
CA TRP A 42 -15.19 5.68 -4.13
C TRP A 42 -15.29 5.11 -5.54
N LEU A 43 -14.51 5.63 -6.49
CA LEU A 43 -14.41 5.12 -7.86
C LEU A 43 -13.69 3.77 -7.89
N GLN A 44 -12.57 3.63 -7.15
CA GLN A 44 -11.88 2.35 -6.99
C GLN A 44 -12.78 1.28 -6.37
N GLY A 45 -13.59 1.64 -5.37
CA GLY A 45 -14.56 0.74 -4.77
C GLY A 45 -15.60 0.25 -5.77
N MET A 46 -16.09 1.12 -6.66
CA MET A 46 -17.02 0.72 -7.73
C MET A 46 -16.35 -0.19 -8.76
N LEU A 47 -15.08 0.04 -9.11
CA LEU A 47 -14.34 -0.81 -10.05
C LEU A 47 -14.18 -2.26 -9.55
N LYS A 48 -14.31 -2.50 -8.24
CA LYS A 48 -14.33 -3.85 -7.65
C LYS A 48 -15.69 -4.56 -7.77
N LEU A 49 -16.76 -3.86 -8.14
CA LEU A 49 -18.12 -4.42 -8.22
C LEU A 49 -18.41 -5.23 -9.50
N GLY A 50 -17.59 -5.09 -10.54
CA GLY A 50 -17.80 -5.84 -11.78
C GLY A 50 -17.15 -5.19 -13.00
N ASP A 51 -17.92 -5.10 -14.09
CA ASP A 51 -17.41 -4.58 -15.35
C ASP A 51 -16.86 -3.15 -15.23
N LYS A 52 -15.62 -2.97 -15.71
CA LYS A 52 -14.87 -1.72 -15.55
C LYS A 52 -15.43 -0.56 -16.37
N VAL A 53 -16.09 -0.83 -17.49
CA VAL A 53 -16.69 0.23 -18.32
C VAL A 53 -17.96 0.74 -17.65
N ILE A 54 -18.81 -0.17 -17.19
CA ILE A 54 -20.05 0.18 -16.49
C ILE A 54 -19.73 0.96 -15.21
N TRP A 55 -18.86 0.42 -14.36
CA TRP A 55 -18.59 1.01 -13.04
C TRP A 55 -17.54 2.13 -13.05
N GLY A 56 -16.64 2.14 -14.02
CA GLY A 56 -15.57 3.13 -14.13
C GLY A 56 -15.92 4.35 -14.99
N VAL A 57 -16.88 4.21 -15.92
CA VAL A 57 -17.22 5.29 -16.89
C VAL A 57 -18.70 5.63 -16.83
N VAL A 58 -19.59 4.66 -17.03
CA VAL A 58 -21.02 4.91 -17.15
C VAL A 58 -21.62 5.40 -15.82
N ALA A 59 -21.42 4.66 -14.73
CA ALA A 59 -21.97 4.99 -13.43
C ALA A 59 -21.48 6.35 -12.88
N PRO A 60 -20.16 6.67 -12.89
CA PRO A 60 -19.68 8.00 -12.55
C PRO A 60 -20.30 9.10 -13.42
N GLY A 61 -20.43 8.86 -14.73
CA GLY A 61 -21.08 9.79 -15.65
C GLY A 61 -22.54 10.06 -15.28
N VAL A 62 -23.29 9.03 -14.90
CA VAL A 62 -24.68 9.17 -14.42
C VAL A 62 -24.76 9.92 -13.10
N ILE A 63 -23.86 9.65 -12.15
CA ILE A 63 -23.81 10.36 -10.85
C ILE A 63 -23.57 11.86 -11.07
N VAL A 64 -22.55 12.21 -11.86
CA VAL A 64 -22.23 13.61 -12.19
C VAL A 64 -23.36 14.26 -12.98
N GLY A 65 -23.91 13.57 -13.98
CA GLY A 65 -25.07 14.05 -14.74
C GLY A 65 -26.28 14.32 -13.86
N THR A 66 -26.55 13.46 -12.88
CA THR A 66 -27.61 13.65 -11.90
C THR A 66 -27.36 14.89 -11.04
N LEU A 67 -26.13 15.13 -10.59
CA LEU A 67 -25.76 16.35 -9.83
C LEU A 67 -25.94 17.62 -10.66
N ILE A 68 -25.65 17.59 -11.96
CA ILE A 68 -25.87 18.71 -12.89
C ILE A 68 -27.37 19.00 -13.07
N VAL A 69 -28.20 17.96 -13.14
CA VAL A 69 -29.65 18.07 -13.33
C VAL A 69 -30.39 18.40 -12.02
N LEU A 70 -29.80 18.08 -10.87
CA LEU A 70 -30.37 18.28 -9.54
C LEU A 70 -31.00 19.67 -9.29
N PRO A 71 -30.36 20.82 -9.62
CA PRO A 71 -30.96 22.14 -9.41
C PRO A 71 -32.25 22.39 -10.20
N TYR A 72 -32.51 21.64 -11.27
CA TYR A 72 -33.72 21.78 -12.10
C TYR A 72 -34.86 20.87 -11.62
N VAL A 73 -34.53 19.76 -10.97
CA VAL A 73 -35.51 18.82 -10.42
C VAL A 73 -35.95 19.26 -9.03
N GLU A 74 -35.01 19.77 -8.22
CA GLU A 74 -35.28 20.15 -6.83
C GLU A 74 -35.51 21.66 -6.65
N VAL A 75 -36.59 22.17 -7.25
CA VAL A 75 -36.95 23.60 -7.25
C VAL A 75 -37.84 24.03 -6.06
N GLY A 76 -37.78 23.29 -4.94
CA GLY A 76 -38.64 23.55 -3.77
C GLY A 76 -38.45 24.96 -3.19
N PRO A 77 -39.53 25.71 -2.88
CA PRO A 77 -39.43 27.10 -2.40
C PRO A 77 -38.91 27.20 -0.95
N SER A 78 -39.08 26.13 -0.16
CA SER A 78 -38.62 26.08 1.24
C SER A 78 -37.27 25.38 1.35
N ARG A 79 -36.37 25.97 2.15
CA ARG A 79 -35.06 25.39 2.50
C ARG A 79 -35.06 24.63 3.82
N ARG A 80 -36.22 24.51 4.50
CA ARG A 80 -36.32 23.83 5.79
C ARG A 80 -36.21 22.32 5.63
N TYR A 81 -35.54 21.66 6.58
CA TYR A 81 -35.34 20.21 6.56
C TYR A 81 -36.67 19.42 6.45
N ALA A 82 -37.68 19.83 7.23
CA ALA A 82 -38.99 19.15 7.29
C ALA A 82 -39.72 19.10 5.93
N ASP A 83 -39.54 20.13 5.10
CA ASP A 83 -40.19 20.29 3.80
C ASP A 83 -39.44 19.54 2.68
N ARG A 84 -38.17 19.19 2.90
CA ARG A 84 -37.27 18.51 1.94
C ARG A 84 -36.85 17.11 2.37
N ARG A 85 -37.54 16.53 3.36
CA ARG A 85 -37.17 15.25 3.99
C ARG A 85 -36.84 14.14 2.99
N VAL A 86 -37.60 14.00 1.90
CA VAL A 86 -37.37 12.95 0.90
C VAL A 86 -36.06 13.16 0.14
N GLY A 87 -35.83 14.37 -0.39
CA GLY A 87 -34.61 14.70 -1.12
C GLY A 87 -33.36 14.62 -0.23
N LEU A 88 -33.47 15.10 1.00
CA LEU A 88 -32.37 15.01 1.98
C LEU A 88 -32.10 13.58 2.44
N SER A 89 -33.12 12.74 2.61
CA SER A 89 -32.93 11.32 2.90
C SER A 89 -32.27 10.58 1.73
N ALA A 90 -32.65 10.88 0.49
CA ALA A 90 -31.98 10.32 -0.70
C ALA A 90 -30.51 10.78 -0.78
N ALA A 91 -30.23 12.06 -0.56
CA ALA A 91 -28.86 12.58 -0.53
C ALA A 91 -28.04 11.92 0.60
N ALA A 92 -28.63 11.72 1.78
CA ALA A 92 -27.97 11.02 2.88
C ALA A 92 -27.65 9.56 2.52
N LEU A 93 -28.55 8.85 1.84
CA LEU A 93 -28.27 7.49 1.33
C LEU A 93 -27.12 7.48 0.33
N VAL A 94 -27.04 8.47 -0.56
CA VAL A 94 -25.92 8.63 -1.50
C VAL A 94 -24.61 8.86 -0.74
N VAL A 95 -24.61 9.70 0.31
CA VAL A 95 -23.42 9.94 1.14
C VAL A 95 -22.98 8.65 1.83
N VAL A 96 -23.91 7.87 2.39
CA VAL A 96 -23.61 6.57 2.99
C VAL A 96 -23.03 5.60 1.94
N ALA A 97 -23.65 5.52 0.76
CA ALA A 97 -23.16 4.67 -0.33
C ALA A 97 -21.75 5.06 -0.80
N LEU A 98 -21.49 6.36 -1.01
CA LEU A 98 -20.15 6.86 -1.37
C LEU A 98 -19.13 6.61 -0.26
N SER A 99 -19.53 6.66 1.01
CA SER A 99 -18.66 6.34 2.14
C SER A 99 -18.31 4.85 2.17
N MET A 100 -19.29 3.98 1.93
CA MET A 100 -19.05 2.53 1.78
C MET A 100 -18.13 2.24 0.59
N LEU A 101 -18.37 2.86 -0.57
CA LEU A 101 -17.51 2.72 -1.75
C LEU A 101 -16.10 3.24 -1.49
N THR A 102 -15.94 4.34 -0.74
CA THR A 102 -14.63 4.88 -0.34
C THR A 102 -13.87 3.85 0.50
N PHE A 103 -14.54 3.21 1.46
CA PHE A 103 -13.95 2.12 2.23
C PHE A 103 -13.57 0.93 1.34
N MET A 104 -14.46 0.50 0.44
CA MET A 104 -14.19 -0.58 -0.51
C MET A 104 -13.02 -0.27 -1.46
N GLY A 105 -12.77 1.00 -1.75
CA GLY A 105 -11.66 1.44 -2.60
C GLY A 105 -10.29 1.32 -1.95
N THR A 106 -10.22 1.13 -0.63
CA THR A 106 -8.93 0.96 0.06
C THR A 106 -8.21 -0.31 -0.41
N PRO A 107 -6.86 -0.35 -0.34
CA PRO A 107 -6.08 -1.53 -0.75
C PRO A 107 -6.39 -2.75 0.12
N TRP A 108 -6.87 -2.54 1.35
CA TRP A 108 -7.15 -3.60 2.32
C TRP A 108 -8.45 -4.35 2.03
N TYR A 109 -9.34 -3.79 1.22
CA TYR A 109 -10.63 -4.39 0.94
C TYR A 109 -10.59 -5.24 -0.33
N ALA A 110 -10.79 -6.56 -0.19
CA ALA A 110 -10.93 -7.50 -1.31
C ALA A 110 -9.74 -7.51 -2.30
N VAL A 111 -8.53 -7.21 -1.84
CA VAL A 111 -7.28 -7.45 -2.57
C VAL A 111 -6.58 -8.63 -1.91
N SER A 112 -6.21 -9.63 -2.69
CA SER A 112 -5.41 -10.77 -2.24
C SER A 112 -4.02 -10.64 -2.84
N SER A 113 -3.10 -10.04 -2.09
CA SER A 113 -1.66 -10.25 -2.29
C SER A 113 -1.30 -11.63 -1.72
N SER A 114 -0.34 -12.31 -2.35
CA SER A 114 0.15 -13.58 -1.80
C SER A 114 1.09 -13.29 -0.63
N ALA A 115 0.97 -14.08 0.45
CA ALA A 115 1.65 -13.77 1.72
C ALA A 115 3.17 -13.69 1.57
N ASP A 116 3.76 -14.56 0.74
CA ASP A 116 5.16 -14.56 0.32
C ASP A 116 5.63 -13.23 -0.28
N GLN A 117 4.82 -12.60 -1.14
CA GLN A 117 5.13 -11.30 -1.73
C GLN A 117 5.04 -10.17 -0.71
N GLU A 118 4.09 -10.23 0.23
CA GLU A 118 3.96 -9.24 1.30
C GLU A 118 5.18 -9.22 2.21
N VAL A 119 5.72 -10.40 2.55
CA VAL A 119 6.93 -10.51 3.39
C VAL A 119 8.10 -9.76 2.76
N VAL A 120 8.37 -9.98 1.47
CA VAL A 120 9.48 -9.30 0.80
C VAL A 120 9.16 -7.82 0.56
N ALA A 121 7.91 -7.48 0.24
CA ALA A 121 7.47 -6.10 0.05
C ALA A 121 7.57 -5.27 1.34
N ALA A 122 7.48 -5.87 2.52
CA ALA A 122 7.72 -5.20 3.80
C ALA A 122 9.20 -4.80 3.99
N LEU A 123 10.13 -5.60 3.47
CA LEU A 123 11.57 -5.34 3.54
C LEU A 123 12.02 -4.36 2.45
N VAL A 124 11.44 -4.51 1.25
CA VAL A 124 11.74 -3.71 0.07
C VAL A 124 10.46 -3.18 -0.58
N PRO A 125 9.80 -2.20 0.05
CA PRO A 125 8.65 -1.53 -0.53
C PRO A 125 9.09 -0.75 -1.77
N GLN A 126 8.21 -0.75 -2.79
CA GLN A 126 8.49 -0.06 -4.05
C GLN A 126 8.17 1.44 -3.98
N THR A 127 7.30 1.86 -3.05
CA THR A 127 6.81 3.25 -2.94
C THR A 127 7.64 4.12 -2.00
N HIS A 128 8.33 3.53 -1.02
CA HIS A 128 9.08 4.29 -0.01
C HIS A 128 10.42 3.59 0.30
N PRO A 129 11.39 4.28 0.95
CA PRO A 129 12.55 3.61 1.52
C PRO A 129 12.13 2.63 2.62
N GLY A 130 12.31 1.32 2.40
CA GLY A 130 12.08 0.32 3.44
C GLY A 130 13.35 -0.07 4.20
N PRO A 131 13.23 -1.04 5.12
CA PRO A 131 14.31 -1.51 5.98
C PRO A 131 15.62 -1.83 5.25
N LEU A 132 15.54 -2.42 4.05
CA LEU A 132 16.74 -2.71 3.26
C LEU A 132 17.48 -1.43 2.85
N ARG A 133 16.74 -0.43 2.36
CA ARG A 133 17.30 0.80 1.82
C ARG A 133 17.79 1.74 2.92
N THR A 134 17.20 1.68 4.11
CA THR A 134 17.63 2.46 5.27
C THR A 134 18.80 1.83 6.04
N THR A 135 19.15 0.57 5.75
CA THR A 135 20.30 -0.09 6.37
C THR A 135 21.61 0.42 5.73
N PRO A 136 22.62 0.82 6.52
CA PRO A 136 23.89 1.28 5.98
C PRO A 136 24.54 0.26 5.04
N TYR A 137 25.05 0.74 3.91
CA TYR A 137 25.61 -0.13 2.87
C TYR A 137 26.77 -0.98 3.38
N ASP A 138 27.62 -0.45 4.26
CA ASP A 138 28.76 -1.14 4.88
C ASP A 138 28.33 -2.24 5.87
N GLU A 139 27.16 -2.09 6.50
CA GLU A 139 26.62 -3.10 7.40
C GLU A 139 26.04 -4.32 6.65
N LEU A 140 25.68 -4.18 5.38
CA LEU A 140 25.20 -5.28 4.52
C LEU A 140 26.36 -6.16 4.04
N GLN A 141 26.93 -6.98 4.92
CA GLN A 141 28.04 -7.86 4.59
C GLN A 141 27.65 -8.92 3.53
N VAL A 142 28.60 -9.28 2.68
CA VAL A 142 28.42 -10.30 1.63
C VAL A 142 28.32 -11.68 2.27
N GLY A 143 27.30 -12.44 1.91
CA GLY A 143 27.03 -13.75 2.50
C GLY A 143 25.61 -14.23 2.23
N ALA A 144 25.32 -15.45 2.67
CA ALA A 144 23.97 -15.99 2.69
C ALA A 144 23.54 -16.11 4.16
N TYR A 145 22.36 -15.58 4.46
CA TYR A 145 21.84 -15.47 5.81
C TYR A 145 20.42 -16.04 5.86
N ASP A 146 20.13 -16.80 6.92
CA ASP A 146 18.78 -17.26 7.24
C ASP A 146 18.10 -16.22 8.16
N ALA A 147 16.82 -15.95 7.91
CA ALA A 147 16.03 -15.02 8.72
C ALA A 147 15.90 -15.50 10.17
N ALA A 148 15.79 -16.82 10.39
CA ALA A 148 15.65 -17.41 11.73
C ALA A 148 16.91 -17.18 12.59
N ASP A 149 18.08 -17.11 11.96
CA ASP A 149 19.38 -16.94 12.61
C ASP A 149 19.77 -15.46 12.81
N TRP A 150 18.81 -14.53 12.79
CA TRP A 150 19.05 -13.08 12.92
C TRP A 150 19.89 -12.68 14.13
N GLN A 151 19.88 -13.46 15.22
CA GLN A 151 20.68 -13.19 16.42
C GLN A 151 22.19 -13.29 16.16
N SER A 152 22.60 -14.12 15.20
CA SER A 152 24.00 -14.38 14.83
C SER A 152 24.51 -13.42 13.75
N ALA A 153 23.68 -12.48 13.30
CA ALA A 153 24.05 -11.55 12.24
C ALA A 153 25.31 -10.73 12.61
N PRO A 154 26.26 -10.58 11.67
CA PRO A 154 27.56 -9.96 11.92
C PRO A 154 27.51 -8.45 12.20
N THR A 155 26.44 -7.77 11.79
CA THR A 155 26.29 -6.31 11.93
C THR A 155 24.92 -5.94 12.49
N PRO A 156 24.78 -4.77 13.15
CA PRO A 156 23.50 -4.32 13.71
C PRO A 156 22.38 -4.14 12.67
N GLY A 157 22.68 -3.58 11.51
CA GLY A 157 21.72 -3.35 10.44
C GLY A 157 21.23 -4.65 9.82
N LEU A 158 22.14 -5.59 9.54
CA LEU A 158 21.77 -6.91 9.07
C LEU A 158 20.94 -7.68 10.11
N LYS A 159 21.28 -7.55 11.40
CA LYS A 159 20.49 -8.09 12.51
C LYS A 159 19.06 -7.56 12.50
N ASN A 160 18.88 -6.26 12.35
CA ASN A 160 17.56 -5.63 12.31
C ASN A 160 16.76 -6.04 11.08
N LEU A 161 17.41 -6.13 9.91
CA LEU A 161 16.79 -6.54 8.66
C LEU A 161 16.32 -8.00 8.69
N LEU A 162 17.18 -8.93 9.13
CA LEU A 162 16.83 -10.34 9.27
C LEU A 162 15.75 -10.55 10.33
N ARG A 163 15.80 -9.80 11.44
CA ARG A 163 14.76 -9.81 12.46
C ARG A 163 13.42 -9.34 11.90
N GLN A 164 13.41 -8.28 11.09
CA GLN A 164 12.18 -7.82 10.44
C GLN A 164 11.66 -8.88 9.48
N TYR A 165 12.54 -9.52 8.69
CA TYR A 165 12.16 -10.60 7.79
C TYR A 165 11.47 -11.74 8.55
N GLU A 166 12.07 -12.20 9.65
CA GLU A 166 11.50 -13.23 10.51
C GLU A 166 10.14 -12.82 11.11
N ILE A 167 9.99 -11.58 11.55
CA ILE A 167 8.72 -11.06 12.07
C ILE A 167 7.63 -11.10 10.99
N GLU A 168 7.95 -10.69 9.76
CA GLU A 168 6.99 -10.67 8.65
C GLU A 168 6.63 -12.08 8.18
N LEU A 169 7.55 -13.05 8.20
CA LEU A 169 7.25 -14.47 7.94
C LEU A 169 6.25 -15.03 8.96
N ASN A 170 6.51 -14.82 10.24
CA ASN A 170 5.61 -15.24 11.32
C ASN A 170 4.24 -14.52 11.22
N ALA A 171 4.24 -13.24 10.83
CA ALA A 171 3.01 -12.49 10.62
C ALA A 171 2.22 -12.98 9.40
N ALA A 172 2.90 -13.39 8.33
CA ALA A 172 2.30 -13.96 7.12
C ALA A 172 1.60 -15.29 7.44
N GLU A 173 2.25 -16.19 8.17
CA GLU A 173 1.67 -17.47 8.60
C GLU A 173 0.45 -17.27 9.50
N ALA A 174 0.45 -16.25 10.37
CA ALA A 174 -0.71 -15.91 11.19
C ALA A 174 -1.88 -15.32 10.39
N ARG A 175 -1.63 -14.70 9.23
CA ARG A 175 -2.65 -14.03 8.39
C ARG A 175 -3.23 -14.95 7.32
N ASP A 176 -2.42 -15.84 6.76
CA ASP A 176 -2.80 -16.69 5.61
C ASP A 176 -2.61 -18.17 5.92
N ALA A 177 -3.72 -18.90 6.06
CA ALA A 177 -3.73 -20.34 6.30
C ALA A 177 -3.13 -21.16 5.13
N MET A 178 -2.87 -20.55 3.96
CA MET A 178 -2.18 -21.18 2.84
C MET A 178 -0.65 -21.10 2.95
N PHE A 179 -0.12 -20.35 3.92
CA PHE A 179 1.31 -20.12 4.14
C PHE A 179 1.72 -20.77 5.48
N LEU A 180 2.32 -21.97 5.42
CA LEU A 180 2.75 -22.72 6.61
C LEU A 180 4.27 -22.94 6.59
N ASP A 181 4.91 -22.97 7.75
CA ASP A 181 6.35 -23.23 7.90
C ASP A 181 7.20 -22.33 6.97
N GLY A 182 6.95 -21.01 7.05
CA GLY A 182 7.64 -20.03 6.21
C GLY A 182 9.10 -19.84 6.61
N HIS A 183 10.02 -20.05 5.67
CA HIS A 183 11.45 -19.80 5.82
C HIS A 183 11.92 -18.73 4.85
N GLY A 184 12.71 -17.79 5.34
CA GLY A 184 13.29 -16.71 4.54
C GLY A 184 14.81 -16.80 4.50
N ARG A 185 15.38 -16.74 3.30
CA ARG A 185 16.81 -16.66 3.08
C ARG A 185 17.14 -15.37 2.35
N MET A 186 18.19 -14.70 2.80
CA MET A 186 18.71 -13.51 2.14
C MET A 186 20.15 -13.75 1.70
N THR A 187 20.41 -13.58 0.40
CA THR A 187 21.74 -13.72 -0.19
C THR A 187 22.23 -12.36 -0.68
N ILE A 188 23.36 -11.90 -0.15
CA ILE A 188 24.02 -10.63 -0.50
C ILE A 188 25.28 -10.94 -1.27
N GLU A 189 25.35 -10.46 -2.51
CA GLU A 189 26.49 -10.62 -3.43
C GLU A 189 27.07 -9.26 -3.81
N GLN A 190 28.40 -9.15 -3.84
CA GLN A 190 29.05 -7.99 -4.44
C GLN A 190 28.98 -8.12 -5.97
N TRP A 191 28.11 -7.35 -6.62
CA TRP A 191 27.89 -7.46 -8.07
C TRP A 191 28.87 -6.59 -8.88
N GLN A 192 29.10 -5.35 -8.42
CA GLN A 192 30.11 -4.42 -8.95
C GLN A 192 30.76 -3.65 -7.79
N GLY A 193 31.78 -2.82 -8.03
CA GLY A 193 32.52 -2.13 -6.95
C GLY A 193 31.64 -1.44 -5.91
N ASN A 194 30.68 -0.61 -6.34
CA ASN A 194 29.76 0.13 -5.46
C ASN A 194 28.32 -0.41 -5.53
N LEU A 195 28.10 -1.66 -5.95
CA LEU A 195 26.76 -2.22 -6.16
C LEU A 195 26.65 -3.62 -5.56
N LYS A 196 25.71 -3.79 -4.63
CA LYS A 196 25.32 -5.09 -4.08
C LYS A 196 24.05 -5.59 -4.75
N LYS A 197 24.02 -6.89 -5.03
CA LYS A 197 22.84 -7.63 -5.46
C LYS A 197 22.33 -8.42 -4.26
N ILE A 198 21.08 -8.22 -3.91
CA ILE A 198 20.45 -8.76 -2.71
C ILE A 198 19.25 -9.57 -3.17
N THR A 199 19.24 -10.85 -2.84
CA THR A 199 18.18 -11.78 -3.25
C THR A 199 17.46 -12.28 -2.01
N PHE A 200 16.14 -12.12 -1.99
CA PHE A 200 15.25 -12.64 -0.97
C PHE A 200 14.55 -13.87 -1.53
N ASP A 201 14.69 -14.98 -0.82
CA ASP A 201 14.05 -16.25 -1.14
C ASP A 201 13.12 -16.62 0.01
N VAL A 202 11.82 -16.71 -0.27
CA VAL A 202 10.81 -17.18 0.67
C VAL A 202 10.37 -18.57 0.24
N THR A 203 10.52 -19.55 1.12
CA THR A 203 10.03 -20.92 0.91
C THR A 203 9.02 -21.26 1.98
N TRP A 204 7.92 -21.91 1.61
CA TRP A 204 6.87 -22.30 2.56
C TRP A 204 6.21 -23.61 2.12
N THR A 205 5.42 -24.20 3.01
CA THR A 205 4.63 -25.39 2.73
C THR A 205 3.16 -25.00 2.57
N LYS A 206 2.52 -25.49 1.51
CA LYS A 206 1.08 -25.33 1.30
C LYS A 206 0.31 -26.37 2.12
N PRO A 207 -0.98 -26.16 2.40
CA PRO A 207 -1.81 -27.16 3.08
C PRO A 207 -1.91 -28.52 2.37
N ASP A 208 -1.63 -28.57 1.05
CA ASP A 208 -1.57 -29.80 0.27
C ASP A 208 -0.20 -30.52 0.36
N GLY A 209 0.70 -30.02 1.20
CA GLY A 209 2.05 -30.54 1.42
C GLY A 209 3.05 -30.19 0.33
N LYS A 210 2.67 -29.40 -0.68
CA LYS A 210 3.61 -28.98 -1.74
C LYS A 210 4.40 -27.74 -1.32
N PRO A 211 5.67 -27.63 -1.73
CA PRO A 211 6.45 -26.43 -1.48
C PRO A 211 5.95 -25.25 -2.33
N GLY A 212 5.96 -24.06 -1.75
CA GLY A 212 5.92 -22.78 -2.43
C GLY A 212 7.28 -22.10 -2.33
N GLU A 213 7.62 -21.33 -3.36
CA GLU A 213 8.87 -20.57 -3.43
C GLU A 213 8.61 -19.23 -4.13
N PHE A 214 9.20 -18.18 -3.59
CA PHE A 214 9.18 -16.84 -4.15
C PHE A 214 10.56 -16.20 -4.01
N THR A 215 11.07 -15.70 -5.12
CA THR A 215 12.39 -15.06 -5.18
C THR A 215 12.27 -13.66 -5.75
N GLN A 216 12.88 -12.69 -5.07
CA GLN A 216 12.99 -11.33 -5.55
C GLN A 216 14.42 -10.81 -5.38
N THR A 217 14.98 -10.28 -6.46
CA THR A 217 16.31 -9.65 -6.46
C THR A 217 16.20 -8.14 -6.50
N VAL A 218 17.02 -7.47 -5.70
CA VAL A 218 17.12 -6.02 -5.58
C VAL A 218 18.58 -5.61 -5.67
N TYR A 219 18.84 -4.47 -6.30
CA TYR A 219 20.17 -3.90 -6.41
C TYR A 219 20.28 -2.66 -5.53
N LEU A 220 21.36 -2.56 -4.74
CA LEU A 220 21.62 -1.45 -3.84
C LEU A 220 23.00 -0.85 -4.11
N GLY A 221 23.03 0.42 -4.47
CA GLY A 221 24.26 1.17 -4.69
C GLY A 221 24.78 1.82 -3.40
N ALA A 222 26.09 1.97 -3.24
CA ALA A 222 26.70 2.63 -2.08
C ALA A 222 26.25 4.11 -1.95
N ASP A 223 26.10 4.81 -3.08
CA ASP A 223 25.74 6.22 -3.12
C ASP A 223 24.22 6.47 -3.15
N SER A 224 23.41 5.44 -2.87
CA SER A 224 21.96 5.52 -3.04
C SER A 224 21.22 6.31 -1.95
N ASN A 225 21.95 6.81 -0.95
CA ASN A 225 21.55 7.65 0.18
C ASN A 225 20.04 7.71 0.47
N TYR A 226 19.49 6.58 0.92
CA TYR A 226 18.08 6.46 1.33
C TYR A 226 17.89 6.64 2.85
N GLY A 227 18.97 6.93 3.60
CA GLY A 227 19.02 6.84 5.06
C GLY A 227 19.44 8.11 5.81
N ASP A 228 19.72 9.22 5.11
CA ASP A 228 20.05 10.53 5.71
C ASP A 228 18.91 11.56 5.58
#